data_AF-A0A960EGP0-F1
#
_entry.id   AF-A0A960EGP0-F1
#
_cell.length_a   1.000
_cell.length_b   1.000
_cell.length_c   1.000
_cell.angle_alpha   90.00
_cell.angle_beta   90.00
_cell.angle_gamma   90.00
#
_symmetry.space_group_name_H-M   'P 1'
#
loop_
_entity.id
_entity.type
_entity.pdbx_description
1 polymer ?
#
loop_
_entity_poly.entity_id
_entity_poly.type
_entity_poly.pdbx_seq_one_letter_code
_entity_poly.pdbx_strand_id
1 'polypeptide(L)'
;TRITGTMPGAPEVIEADDVPEDEWNRMDPSVSSPLVAWLASDESQHVTGQIIRAVAENIILMKGWADGPTINNKGKRWDASKLGSQLATDVFFTRAPGLRY
;
A
#
# COMPACT_ATOMS: atom_id res chain seq x y z
N THR A 1 -0.75 -26.47 1.24
CA THR A 1 -0.86 -26.44 2.72
C THR A 1 -1.18 -25.01 3.15
N ARG A 2 -2.36 -24.76 3.73
CA ARG A 2 -2.77 -23.43 4.23
C ARG A 2 -2.25 -23.23 5.65
N ILE A 3 -1.35 -22.25 5.83
CA ILE A 3 -0.67 -21.95 7.11
C ILE A 3 -1.64 -21.45 8.19
N THR A 4 -2.77 -20.88 7.79
CA THR A 4 -3.77 -20.29 8.69
C THR A 4 -4.67 -21.34 9.33
N GLY A 5 -4.90 -22.48 8.68
CA GLY A 5 -5.75 -23.56 9.21
C GLY A 5 -5.13 -24.32 10.39
N THR A 6 -3.81 -24.22 10.59
CA THR A 6 -3.10 -24.86 11.70
C THR A 6 -2.93 -23.95 12.91
N MET A 7 -3.44 -22.71 12.89
CA MET A 7 -3.33 -21.77 14.01
C MET A 7 -4.39 -22.07 15.09
N PRO A 8 -4.03 -22.08 16.39
CA PRO A 8 -5.00 -22.22 17.46
C PRO A 8 -6.06 -21.11 17.41
N GLY A 9 -7.35 -21.49 17.39
CA GLY A 9 -8.47 -20.55 17.32
C GLY A 9 -8.73 -19.98 15.92
N ALA A 10 -8.11 -20.53 14.87
CA ALA A 10 -8.44 -20.17 13.50
C ALA A 10 -9.89 -20.54 13.17
N PRO A 11 -10.59 -19.71 12.38
CA PRO A 11 -11.88 -20.10 11.81
C PRO A 11 -11.72 -21.31 10.89
N GLU A 12 -12.80 -22.07 10.73
CA GLU A 12 -12.84 -23.24 9.86
C GLU A 12 -12.43 -22.88 8.43
N VAL A 13 -11.60 -23.73 7.83
CA VAL A 13 -11.12 -23.52 6.46
C VAL A 13 -12.21 -23.99 5.53
N ILE A 14 -12.83 -23.04 4.82
CA ILE A 14 -13.79 -23.30 3.75
C ILE A 14 -13.02 -23.30 2.43
N GLU A 15 -13.15 -24.38 1.65
CA GLU A 15 -12.64 -24.42 0.28
C GLU A 15 -13.65 -23.82 -0.69
N ALA A 16 -13.18 -23.38 -1.86
CA ALA A 16 -14.05 -22.69 -2.82
C ALA A 16 -15.23 -23.57 -3.26
N ASP A 17 -14.99 -24.88 -3.43
CA ASP A 17 -16.00 -25.85 -3.87
C ASP A 17 -16.97 -26.27 -2.75
N ASP A 18 -16.73 -25.86 -1.50
CA ASP A 18 -17.60 -26.15 -0.36
C ASP A 18 -18.81 -25.19 -0.28
N VAL A 19 -18.76 -24.09 -1.03
CA VAL A 19 -19.84 -23.10 -1.11
C VAL A 19 -20.71 -23.43 -2.33
N PRO A 20 -22.03 -23.62 -2.17
CA PRO A 20 -22.93 -23.81 -3.29
C PRO A 20 -22.81 -22.67 -4.32
N GLU A 21 -22.83 -23.00 -5.61
CA GLU A 21 -22.64 -22.01 -6.69
C GLU A 21 -23.67 -20.86 -6.68
N ASP A 22 -24.85 -21.10 -6.11
CA ASP A 22 -25.93 -20.13 -5.99
C ASP A 22 -25.89 -19.32 -4.67
N GLU A 23 -24.95 -19.62 -3.78
CA GLU A 23 -24.79 -18.93 -2.51
C GLU A 23 -23.74 -17.82 -2.59
N TRP A 24 -24.12 -16.62 -2.15
CA TRP A 24 -23.18 -15.50 -2.09
C TRP A 24 -22.18 -15.68 -0.95
N ASN A 25 -20.90 -15.79 -1.30
CA ASN A 25 -19.80 -15.73 -0.33
C ASN A 25 -18.88 -14.53 -0.60
N ARG A 26 -18.78 -13.66 0.41
CA ARG A 26 -17.91 -12.47 0.42
C ARG A 26 -16.44 -12.80 0.11
N MET A 27 -15.99 -13.97 0.51
CA MET A 27 -14.59 -14.42 0.39
C MET A 27 -14.38 -15.33 -0.82
N ASP A 28 -15.38 -15.48 -1.69
CA ASP A 28 -15.27 -16.27 -2.91
C ASP A 28 -14.24 -15.62 -3.88
N PRO A 29 -13.31 -16.41 -4.45
CA PRO A 29 -12.29 -15.89 -5.37
C PRO A 29 -12.89 -15.24 -6.63
N SER A 30 -14.06 -15.69 -7.08
CA SER A 30 -14.78 -15.13 -8.25
C SER A 30 -15.13 -13.66 -8.06
N VAL A 31 -15.32 -13.19 -6.82
CA VAL A 31 -15.68 -11.79 -6.54
C VAL A 31 -14.62 -10.81 -7.07
N SER A 32 -13.34 -11.19 -7.04
CA SER A 32 -12.24 -10.36 -7.55
C SER A 32 -11.94 -10.55 -9.04
N SER A 33 -12.46 -11.60 -9.65
CA SER A 33 -12.10 -12.02 -11.02
C SER A 33 -12.54 -11.03 -12.12
N PRO A 34 -13.73 -10.38 -12.04
CA PRO A 34 -14.14 -9.39 -13.03
C PRO A 34 -13.16 -8.22 -13.20
N LEU A 35 -12.50 -7.76 -12.12
CA LEU A 35 -11.49 -6.70 -12.23
C LEU A 35 -10.31 -7.15 -13.10
N VAL A 36 -9.87 -8.40 -12.94
CA VAL A 36 -8.77 -8.97 -13.73
C VAL A 36 -9.18 -9.11 -15.19
N ALA A 37 -10.41 -9.59 -15.45
CA ALA A 37 -10.95 -9.69 -16.80
C ALA A 37 -11.02 -8.32 -17.50
N TRP A 38 -11.46 -7.29 -16.78
CA TRP A 38 -11.49 -5.91 -17.28
C TRP A 38 -10.08 -5.37 -17.56
N LEU A 39 -9.11 -5.59 -16.68
CA LEU A 39 -7.70 -5.21 -16.88
C LEU A 39 -7.03 -5.91 -18.08
N ALA A 40 -7.58 -7.03 -18.55
CA ALA A 40 -7.12 -7.73 -19.75
C ALA A 40 -7.79 -7.24 -21.05
N SER A 41 -8.77 -6.34 -20.94
CA SER A 41 -9.54 -5.83 -22.07
C SER A 41 -8.97 -4.53 -22.63
N ASP A 42 -9.34 -4.21 -23.88
CA ASP A 42 -8.98 -2.96 -24.56
C ASP A 42 -9.50 -1.71 -23.82
N GLU A 43 -10.56 -1.83 -23.02
CA GLU A 43 -11.11 -0.71 -22.25
C GLU A 43 -10.13 -0.18 -21.19
N SER A 44 -9.22 -1.04 -20.73
CA SER A 44 -8.21 -0.68 -19.72
C SER A 44 -6.94 -0.06 -20.31
N GLN A 45 -6.88 0.21 -21.63
CA GLN A 45 -5.66 0.67 -22.34
C GLN A 45 -4.98 1.92 -21.73
N HIS A 46 -5.73 2.76 -21.01
CA HIS A 46 -5.21 3.98 -20.40
C HIS A 46 -4.83 3.81 -18.92
N VAL A 47 -4.96 2.61 -18.36
CA VAL A 47 -4.67 2.32 -16.95
C VAL A 47 -3.36 1.55 -16.83
N THR A 48 -2.32 2.25 -16.40
CA THR A 48 -0.97 1.69 -16.21
C THR A 48 -0.30 2.24 -14.96
N GLY A 49 0.64 1.48 -14.38
CA GLY A 49 1.40 1.87 -13.19
C GLY A 49 0.58 2.02 -11.90
N GLN A 50 -0.67 1.54 -11.90
CA GLN A 50 -1.57 1.62 -10.75
C GLN A 50 -1.52 0.33 -9.93
N ILE A 51 -1.80 0.46 -8.63
CA ILE A 51 -1.97 -0.68 -7.72
C ILE A 51 -3.43 -0.68 -7.28
N ILE A 52 -4.16 -1.75 -7.57
CA ILE A 52 -5.58 -1.86 -7.19
C ILE A 52 -5.74 -3.07 -6.26
N ARG A 53 -6.25 -2.83 -5.06
CA ARG A 53 -6.60 -3.86 -4.09
C ARG A 53 -8.07 -4.25 -4.30
N ALA A 54 -8.30 -5.48 -4.73
CA ALA A 54 -9.61 -6.11 -4.74
C ALA A 54 -9.75 -7.03 -3.52
N VAL A 55 -10.67 -6.72 -2.61
CA VAL A 55 -10.97 -7.57 -1.45
C VAL A 55 -12.46 -7.57 -1.21
N ALA A 56 -13.04 -8.77 -1.25
CA ALA A 56 -14.48 -8.94 -1.32
C ALA A 56 -15.05 -8.06 -2.45
N GLU A 57 -16.19 -7.39 -2.22
CA GLU A 57 -16.82 -6.48 -3.17
C GLU A 57 -16.08 -5.14 -3.38
N ASN A 58 -14.98 -4.89 -2.66
CA ASN A 58 -14.30 -3.58 -2.69
C ASN A 58 -13.17 -3.57 -3.71
N ILE A 59 -13.16 -2.55 -4.57
CA ILE A 59 -12.07 -2.22 -5.49
C ILE A 59 -11.44 -0.90 -5.03
N ILE A 60 -10.18 -0.96 -4.60
CA ILE A 60 -9.50 0.14 -3.90
C ILE A 60 -8.23 0.51 -4.67
N LEU A 61 -8.14 1.75 -5.16
CA LEU A 61 -6.89 2.26 -5.73
C LEU A 61 -5.89 2.57 -4.60
N MET A 62 -4.80 1.84 -4.58
CA MET A 62 -3.69 2.05 -3.65
C MET A 62 -2.83 3.19 -4.15
N LYS A 63 -2.79 4.28 -3.38
CA LYS A 63 -1.85 5.38 -3.61
C LYS A 63 -0.44 4.97 -3.16
N GLY A 64 0.58 5.60 -3.75
CA GLY A 64 1.96 5.42 -3.29
C GLY A 64 2.21 5.98 -1.90
N TRP A 65 3.45 5.87 -1.43
CA TRP A 65 3.97 6.53 -0.22
C TRP A 65 4.04 8.07 -0.46
N ALA A 66 4.43 8.96 0.45
CA ALA A 66 5.67 8.90 1.21
C ALA A 66 5.89 10.18 2.00
N ASP A 67 6.45 10.04 3.19
CA ASP A 67 7.21 11.13 3.80
C ASP A 67 8.56 11.26 3.09
N GLY A 68 8.96 12.50 2.81
CA GLY A 68 10.26 12.83 2.22
C GLY A 68 11.36 12.97 3.27
N PRO A 69 12.56 13.44 2.88
CA PRO A 69 13.66 13.71 3.80
C PRO A 69 13.21 14.55 5.01
N THR A 70 13.52 14.08 6.21
CA THR A 70 12.93 14.60 7.46
C THR A 70 14.01 14.91 8.48
N ILE A 71 13.92 16.11 9.08
CA ILE A 71 14.81 16.55 10.17
C ILE A 71 14.00 16.85 11.43
N ASN A 72 14.58 16.59 12.62
CA ASN A 72 13.96 16.88 13.91
C ASN A 72 14.85 17.77 14.79
N ASN A 73 14.24 18.50 15.72
CA ASN A 73 14.94 19.39 16.66
C ASN A 73 14.87 18.93 18.11
N LYS A 74 14.86 17.61 18.33
CA LYS A 74 15.08 17.00 19.65
C LYS A 74 14.21 17.59 20.76
N GLY A 75 12.91 17.79 20.48
CA GLY A 75 11.94 18.32 21.45
C GLY A 75 12.11 19.81 21.78
N LYS A 76 12.96 20.54 21.06
CA LYS A 76 13.13 21.99 21.20
C LYS A 76 12.48 22.73 20.04
N ARG A 77 12.19 24.02 20.25
CA ARG A 77 11.77 24.91 19.17
C ARG A 77 12.93 25.20 18.25
N TRP A 78 12.67 25.09 16.94
CA TRP A 78 13.65 25.42 15.92
C TRP A 78 14.06 26.89 16.04
N ASP A 79 15.36 27.16 15.88
CA ASP A 79 15.88 28.53 15.74
C ASP A 79 15.77 28.95 14.27
N ALA A 80 14.99 30.00 14.01
CA ALA A 80 14.71 30.48 12.67
C ALA A 80 15.98 30.92 11.92
N SER A 81 16.99 31.41 12.65
CA SER A 81 18.26 31.84 12.04
C SER A 81 19.11 30.67 11.53
N LYS A 82 18.77 29.43 11.88
CA LYS A 82 19.60 28.23 11.61
C LYS A 82 18.93 27.17 10.74
N LEU A 83 17.59 27.11 10.73
CA LEU A 83 16.83 26.07 10.04
C LEU A 83 17.11 25.99 8.53
N GLY A 84 17.36 27.14 7.89
CA GLY A 84 17.57 27.22 6.44
C GLY A 84 18.75 26.37 5.95
N SER A 85 19.86 26.37 6.70
CA SER A 85 21.03 25.55 6.36
C SER A 85 20.74 24.06 6.49
N GLN A 86 19.95 23.64 7.49
CA GLN A 86 19.59 22.24 7.69
C GLN A 86 18.66 21.72 6.59
N LEU A 87 17.70 22.52 6.12
CA LEU A 87 16.82 22.10 5.02
C LEU A 87 17.57 21.96 3.68
N ALA A 88 18.43 22.94 3.35
CA ALA A 88 19.17 22.93 2.09
C ALA A 88 20.11 21.71 1.98
N THR A 89 20.63 21.28 3.12
CA THR A 89 21.63 20.22 3.19
C THR A 89 20.98 18.86 3.37
N ASP A 90 20.10 18.74 4.36
CA ASP A 90 19.66 17.46 4.91
C ASP A 90 18.24 17.06 4.44
N VAL A 91 17.50 17.96 3.77
CA VAL A 91 16.16 17.67 3.22
C VAL A 91 16.09 17.77 1.70
N PHE A 92 16.61 18.84 1.13
CA PHE A 92 16.51 19.10 -0.31
C PHE A 92 17.78 18.80 -1.09
N PHE A 93 18.90 18.58 -0.40
CA PHE A 93 20.18 18.24 -1.01
C PHE A 93 20.63 19.25 -2.08
N THR A 94 20.29 20.53 -1.90
CA THR A 94 20.65 21.62 -2.81
C THR A 94 22.01 22.24 -2.46
N ARG A 95 22.55 21.92 -1.27
CA ARG A 95 23.91 22.28 -0.85
C ARG A 95 24.64 21.08 -0.28
N ALA A 96 25.94 21.01 -0.56
CA ALA A 96 26.80 19.99 0.01
C ALA A 96 26.99 20.22 1.52
N PRO A 97 27.00 19.17 2.35
CA PRO A 97 27.12 19.32 3.80
C PRO A 97 28.46 19.82 4.33
N GLY A 98 29.50 19.80 3.50
CA GLY A 98 30.88 20.06 3.93
C GLY A 98 31.46 18.94 4.82
N LEU A 99 32.66 19.16 5.36
CA LEU A 99 33.33 18.22 6.28
C LEU A 99 32.68 18.27 7.67
N ARG A 100 32.08 17.15 8.08
CA ARG A 100 31.53 16.92 9.42
C ARG A 100 32.41 15.86 10.11
N TYR A 101 33.11 16.23 11.21
CA TYR A 101 33.85 15.31 12.11
C TYR A 101 33.00 14.98 13.34
#